data_AF-A0A0N1GIW4-F1
#
_entry.id   AF-A0A0N1GIW4-F1
#
_cell.length_a   1.000
_cell.length_b   1.000
_cell.length_c   1.000
_cell.angle_alpha   90.00
_cell.angle_beta   90.00
_cell.angle_gamma   90.00
#
_symmetry.space_group_name_H-M   'P 1'
#
loop_
_entity.id
_entity.type
_entity.pdbx_description
1 polymer ?
#
loop_
_entity_poly.entity_id
_entity_poly.type
_entity_poly.pdbx_seq_one_letter_code
_entity_poly.pdbx_strand_id
1 'polypeptide(L)'
;MAEALSYPQKTIGDLAPKLAELSDDVLYGDVWERPGLSKRDRSLITVAALVALYRGDQLEFHLGRALENGVTTDELAEAFTHLAFYSGWPTSVTAITRLRNLLEGDAAA
;
A
#
# COMPACT_ATOMS: atom_id res chain seq x y z
N MET A 1 -9.65 12.83 -26.48
CA MET A 1 -8.36 12.14 -26.31
C MET A 1 -8.65 10.90 -25.47
N ALA A 2 -8.21 9.71 -25.88
CA ALA A 2 -8.43 8.52 -25.06
C ALA A 2 -7.69 8.70 -23.73
N GLU A 3 -8.42 8.57 -22.62
CA GLU A 3 -7.86 8.64 -21.27
C GLU A 3 -6.91 7.46 -21.07
N ALA A 4 -5.73 7.69 -20.49
CA ALA A 4 -4.78 6.62 -20.26
C ALA A 4 -5.37 5.62 -19.26
N LEU A 5 -5.33 4.33 -19.59
CA LEU A 5 -5.85 3.27 -18.72
C LEU A 5 -5.23 3.36 -17.31
N SER A 6 -6.05 3.17 -16.28
CA SER A 6 -5.62 3.10 -14.89
C SER A 6 -4.70 1.89 -14.65
N TYR A 7 -4.01 1.84 -13.51
CA TYR A 7 -3.13 0.71 -13.17
C TYR A 7 -3.88 -0.64 -13.12
N PRO A 8 -5.06 -0.78 -12.48
CA PRO A 8 -5.84 -2.01 -12.53
C PRO A 8 -6.21 -2.42 -13.96
N GLN A 9 -6.64 -1.47 -14.80
CA GLN A 9 -7.02 -1.77 -16.20
C GLN A 9 -5.83 -2.28 -17.02
N LYS A 10 -4.63 -1.73 -16.80
CA LYS A 10 -3.40 -2.15 -17.49
C LYS A 10 -2.90 -3.54 -17.07
N THR A 11 -3.17 -3.96 -15.84
CA THR A 11 -2.55 -5.16 -15.24
C THR A 11 -3.45 -6.36 -15.20
N ILE A 12 -4.74 -6.16 -14.95
CA ILE A 12 -5.72 -7.23 -14.79
C ILE A 12 -6.99 -7.01 -15.62
N GLY A 13 -7.14 -5.89 -16.33
CA GLY A 13 -8.38 -5.52 -17.01
C GLY A 13 -8.74 -6.42 -18.19
N ASP A 14 -7.75 -6.99 -18.87
CA ASP A 14 -7.95 -7.94 -19.98
C ASP A 14 -8.49 -9.30 -19.50
N LEU A 15 -8.05 -9.74 -18.32
CA LEU A 15 -8.37 -11.06 -17.77
C LEU A 15 -9.52 -11.03 -16.75
N ALA A 16 -9.62 -9.96 -15.96
CA ALA A 16 -10.58 -9.76 -14.89
C ALA A 16 -11.18 -8.34 -14.93
N PRO A 17 -11.91 -7.97 -16.00
CA PRO A 17 -12.38 -6.61 -16.24
C PRO A 17 -13.25 -6.06 -15.10
N LYS A 18 -14.10 -6.90 -14.49
CA LYS A 18 -14.93 -6.45 -13.37
C LYS A 18 -14.11 -6.13 -12.11
N LEU A 19 -13.00 -6.83 -11.89
CA LEU A 19 -12.13 -6.55 -10.75
C LEU A 19 -11.37 -5.24 -10.96
N ALA A 20 -10.94 -4.95 -12.20
CA ALA A 20 -10.35 -3.66 -12.55
C ALA A 20 -11.35 -2.52 -12.35
N GLU A 21 -12.58 -2.66 -12.85
CA GLU A 21 -13.67 -1.68 -12.67
C GLU A 21 -13.97 -1.43 -11.17
N LEU A 22 -14.11 -2.48 -10.36
CA LEU A 22 -14.35 -2.33 -8.92
C LEU A 22 -13.17 -1.66 -8.19
N SER A 23 -11.95 -1.87 -8.68
CA SER A 23 -10.76 -1.22 -8.12
C SER A 23 -10.78 0.29 -8.42
N ASP A 24 -11.16 0.66 -9.64
CA ASP A 24 -11.26 2.06 -10.05
C ASP A 24 -12.42 2.77 -9.32
N ASP A 25 -13.63 2.24 -9.43
CA ASP A 25 -14.85 2.96 -9.03
C ASP A 25 -15.13 2.84 -7.53
N VAL A 26 -15.05 1.63 -6.97
CA VAL A 26 -15.48 1.37 -5.58
C VAL A 26 -14.31 1.55 -4.62
N LEU A 27 -13.17 0.92 -4.90
CA LEU A 27 -12.02 1.00 -4.00
C LEU A 27 -11.43 2.42 -4.02
N TYR A 28 -10.85 2.83 -5.14
CA TYR A 28 -10.13 4.11 -5.22
C TYR A 28 -11.05 5.31 -5.45
N GLY A 29 -12.14 5.15 -6.19
CA GLY A 29 -13.09 6.21 -6.50
C GLY A 29 -14.07 6.57 -5.37
N ASP A 30 -14.33 5.66 -4.44
CA ASP A 30 -15.21 5.89 -3.27
C ASP A 30 -14.47 5.66 -1.95
N VAL A 31 -14.15 4.41 -1.60
CA VAL A 31 -13.72 4.04 -0.24
C VAL A 31 -12.47 4.82 0.21
N TRP A 32 -11.51 5.05 -0.69
CA TRP A 32 -10.30 5.83 -0.41
C TRP A 32 -10.52 7.34 -0.34
N GLU A 33 -11.63 7.86 -0.87
CA GLU A 33 -11.96 9.30 -0.89
C GLU A 33 -12.92 9.71 0.25
N ARG A 34 -13.47 8.75 0.99
CA ARG A 34 -14.41 9.04 2.09
C ARG A 34 -13.77 9.95 3.15
N PRO A 35 -14.41 11.08 3.53
CA PRO A 35 -13.78 12.17 4.30
C PRO A 35 -13.53 11.87 5.78
N GLY A 36 -14.12 10.80 6.33
CA GLY A 36 -13.99 10.47 7.75
C GLY A 36 -12.60 9.96 8.19
N LEU A 37 -11.71 9.66 7.24
CA LEU A 37 -10.33 9.26 7.51
C LEU A 37 -9.44 9.75 6.37
N SER A 38 -8.34 10.42 6.71
CA SER A 38 -7.40 10.99 5.74
C SER A 38 -6.74 9.91 4.87
N LYS A 39 -6.29 10.28 3.66
CA LYS A 39 -5.52 9.35 2.80
C LYS A 39 -4.24 8.86 3.47
N ARG A 40 -3.60 9.72 4.27
CA ARG A 40 -2.44 9.39 5.09
C ARG A 40 -2.76 8.24 6.05
N ASP A 41 -3.80 8.40 6.86
CA ASP A 41 -4.16 7.41 7.87
C ASP A 41 -4.71 6.13 7.24
N ARG A 42 -5.44 6.23 6.11
CA ARG A 42 -5.85 5.09 5.28
C ARG A 42 -4.66 4.28 4.79
N SER A 43 -3.61 4.95 4.30
CA SER A 43 -2.39 4.26 3.91
C SER A 43 -1.74 3.55 5.09
N LEU A 44 -1.61 4.22 6.24
CA LEU A 44 -1.00 3.62 7.45
C LEU A 44 -1.75 2.36 7.89
N ILE A 45 -3.09 2.39 7.99
CA ILE A 45 -3.87 1.22 8.39
C ILE A 45 -3.85 0.11 7.33
N THR A 46 -3.80 0.46 6.05
CA THR A 46 -3.72 -0.52 4.95
C THR A 46 -2.39 -1.26 5.02
N VAL A 47 -1.29 -0.52 5.16
CA VAL A 47 0.05 -1.09 5.34
C VAL A 47 0.10 -1.97 6.60
N ALA A 48 -0.41 -1.50 7.73
CA ALA A 48 -0.47 -2.30 8.96
C ALA A 48 -1.23 -3.62 8.78
N ALA A 49 -2.37 -3.58 8.07
CA ALA A 49 -3.14 -4.78 7.75
C ALA A 49 -2.38 -5.75 6.83
N LEU A 50 -1.68 -5.24 5.80
CA LEU A 50 -0.89 -6.07 4.90
C LEU A 50 0.29 -6.74 5.62
N VAL A 51 0.93 -6.03 6.54
CA VAL A 51 1.97 -6.61 7.42
C VAL A 51 1.36 -7.71 8.30
N ALA A 52 0.26 -7.42 9.00
CA ALA A 52 -0.37 -8.38 9.89
C ALA A 52 -0.88 -9.64 9.18
N LEU A 53 -1.33 -9.51 7.93
CA LEU A 53 -1.78 -10.62 7.08
C LEU A 53 -0.65 -11.29 6.28
N TYR A 54 0.60 -10.84 6.45
CA TYR A 54 1.77 -11.33 5.71
C TYR A 54 1.58 -11.32 4.18
N ARG A 55 1.03 -10.21 3.65
CA ARG A 55 0.75 -10.00 2.21
C ARG A 55 1.84 -9.16 1.55
N GLY A 56 3.05 -9.71 1.51
CA GLY A 56 4.25 -9.02 1.02
C GLY A 56 4.15 -8.50 -0.42
N ASP A 57 3.48 -9.22 -1.32
CA ASP A 57 3.37 -8.85 -2.74
C ASP A 57 2.55 -7.57 -2.99
N GLN A 58 1.68 -7.21 -2.04
CA GLN A 58 0.91 -5.96 -2.08
C GLN A 58 1.57 -4.85 -1.25
N LEU A 59 2.47 -5.22 -0.35
CA LEU A 59 3.03 -4.29 0.62
C LEU A 59 3.86 -3.19 -0.06
N GLU A 60 4.69 -3.52 -1.04
CA GLU A 60 5.59 -2.56 -1.70
C GLU A 60 4.85 -1.39 -2.34
N PHE A 61 3.79 -1.67 -3.11
CA PHE A 61 2.93 -0.66 -3.70
C PHE A 61 2.29 0.26 -2.64
N HIS A 62 1.80 -0.33 -1.55
CA HIS A 62 1.15 0.44 -0.49
C HIS A 62 2.13 1.20 0.42
N LEU A 63 3.39 0.77 0.51
CA LEU A 63 4.46 1.54 1.16
C LEU A 63 4.74 2.84 0.39
N GLY A 64 4.93 2.75 -0.93
CA GLY A 64 5.13 3.94 -1.78
C GLY A 64 3.96 4.92 -1.66
N ARG A 65 2.72 4.42 -1.76
CA ARG A 65 1.53 5.24 -1.55
C ARG A 65 1.41 5.82 -0.13
N ALA A 66 1.90 5.13 0.89
CA ALA A 66 1.92 5.66 2.26
C ALA A 66 2.85 6.88 2.37
N LEU A 67 4.04 6.80 1.77
CA LEU A 67 5.00 7.89 1.70
C LEU A 67 4.44 9.07 0.91
N GLU A 68 3.86 8.83 -0.27
CA GLU A 68 3.20 9.87 -1.09
C GLU A 68 2.06 10.58 -0.35
N ASN A 69 1.29 9.84 0.47
CA ASN A 69 0.21 10.38 1.28
C ASN A 69 0.69 11.02 2.59
N GLY A 70 2.00 11.05 2.86
CA GLY A 70 2.61 11.77 3.99
C GLY A 70 2.78 10.97 5.29
N VAL A 71 2.77 9.63 5.23
CA VAL A 71 3.31 8.81 6.33
C VAL A 71 4.83 8.85 6.22
N THR A 72 5.55 9.05 7.32
CA THR A 72 7.02 9.10 7.27
C THR A 72 7.65 7.71 7.38
N THR A 73 8.89 7.58 6.92
CA THR A 73 9.69 6.37 7.11
C THR A 73 9.81 5.98 8.58
N ASP A 74 10.00 6.97 9.47
CA ASP A 74 10.11 6.75 10.91
C ASP A 74 8.80 6.20 11.49
N GLU A 75 7.65 6.74 11.05
CA GLU A 75 6.34 6.25 11.48
C GLU A 75 6.07 4.82 10.98
N LEU A 76 6.49 4.48 9.77
CA LEU A 76 6.39 3.11 9.26
C LEU A 76 7.30 2.16 10.04
N ALA A 77 8.53 2.58 10.36
CA ALA A 77 9.46 1.77 11.14
C ALA A 77 8.93 1.52 12.57
N GLU A 78 8.38 2.53 13.22
CA GLU A 78 7.73 2.40 14.52
C GLU A 78 6.47 1.52 14.45
N ALA A 79 5.63 1.69 13.43
CA ALA A 79 4.46 0.84 13.24
C ALA A 79 4.84 -0.63 13.06
N PHE A 80 5.89 -0.95 12.29
CA PHE A 80 6.34 -2.33 12.12
C PHE A 80 6.96 -2.90 13.39
N THR A 81 7.71 -2.09 14.14
CA THR A 81 8.22 -2.47 15.45
C THR A 81 7.07 -2.80 16.41
N HIS A 82 6.02 -1.98 16.43
CA HIS A 82 4.83 -2.23 17.22
C HIS A 82 4.11 -3.53 16.78
N LEU A 83 3.95 -3.73 15.48
CA LEU A 83 3.30 -4.92 14.91
C LEU A 83 4.07 -6.21 15.17
N ALA A 84 5.35 -6.17 15.53
CA ALA A 84 6.12 -7.37 15.87
C ALA A 84 5.51 -8.08 17.09
N PHE A 85 4.91 -7.32 17.99
CA PHE A 85 4.24 -7.83 19.19
C PHE A 85 2.83 -8.36 18.94
N TYR A 86 2.16 -7.89 17.89
CA TYR A 86 0.75 -8.25 17.59
C TYR A 86 0.59 -9.25 16.44
N SER A 87 1.54 -9.26 15.50
CA SER A 87 1.52 -10.11 14.30
C SER A 87 2.74 -11.00 14.16
N GLY A 88 3.72 -10.89 15.07
CA GLY A 88 4.91 -11.73 15.15
C GLY A 88 6.14 -11.10 14.51
N TRP A 89 7.31 -11.52 14.98
CA TRP A 89 8.61 -11.01 14.49
C TRP A 89 8.82 -11.16 12.97
N PRO A 90 8.45 -12.29 12.32
CA PRO A 90 8.68 -12.48 10.89
C PRO A 90 7.96 -11.44 10.01
N THR A 91 6.72 -11.09 10.33
CA THR A 91 5.93 -10.13 9.53
C THR A 91 6.59 -8.74 9.53
N SER A 92 7.04 -8.29 10.70
CA SER A 92 7.70 -6.99 10.87
C SER A 92 9.09 -6.94 10.24
N VAL A 93 9.90 -8.00 10.36
CA VAL A 93 11.22 -8.06 9.71
C VAL A 93 11.07 -8.03 8.19
N THR A 94 10.11 -8.78 7.64
CA THR A 94 9.78 -8.70 6.21
C THR A 94 9.35 -7.28 5.81
N ALA A 95 8.49 -6.63 6.59
CA ALA A 95 8.01 -5.28 6.31
C ALA A 95 9.14 -4.23 6.28
N ILE A 96 10.02 -4.25 7.28
CA ILE A 96 11.22 -3.40 7.35
C ILE A 96 12.15 -3.65 6.15
N THR A 97 12.32 -4.90 5.75
CA THR A 97 13.16 -5.26 4.60
C THR A 97 12.56 -4.72 3.30
N ARG A 98 11.24 -4.80 3.11
CA ARG A 98 10.56 -4.22 1.95
C ARG A 98 10.65 -2.70 1.92
N LEU A 99 10.47 -2.03 3.06
CA LEU A 99 10.65 -0.59 3.17
C LEU A 99 12.07 -0.17 2.81
N ARG A 100 13.09 -0.88 3.31
CA ARG A 100 14.49 -0.64 2.93
C ARG A 100 14.70 -0.74 1.43
N ASN A 101 14.25 -1.83 0.82
CA ASN A 101 14.43 -2.05 -0.62
C ASN A 101 13.78 -0.95 -1.47
N LEU A 102 12.58 -0.49 -1.07
CA LEU A 102 11.89 0.62 -1.73
C LEU A 102 12.73 1.91 -1.68
N LEU A 103 13.23 2.28 -0.49
CA LEU A 103 14.05 3.48 -0.29
C LEU A 103 15.39 3.42 -1.04
N GLU A 104 15.99 2.24 -1.13
CA GLU A 104 17.25 2.02 -1.88
C GLU A 104 17.00 2.03 -3.40
N GLY A 105 15.83 1.55 -3.85
CA GLY A 105 15.40 1.61 -5.25
C GLY A 105 15.18 3.04 -5.74
N ASP A 106 14.57 3.89 -4.91
CA ASP A 106 14.39 5.32 -5.20
C ASP A 106 15.72 6.09 -5.20
N ALA A 107 16.72 5.64 -4.43
CA ALA A 107 18.06 6.25 -4.40
C ALA A 107 18.92 5.89 -5.64
N ALA A 108 18.50 4.89 -6.42
CA ALA A 108 19.18 4.41 -7.62
C ALA A 108 18.54 4.90 -8.94
N ALA A 109 17.44 5.65 -8.86
CA ALA A 109 16.70 6.26 -9.98
C ALA A 109 16.99 7.78 -10.06
#